data_AF-B3RB52-F1
#
_entry.id   AF-B3RB52-F1
#
_cell.length_a   1.000
_cell.length_b   1.000
_cell.length_c   1.000
_cell.angle_alpha   90.00
_cell.angle_beta   90.00
_cell.angle_gamma   90.00
#
_symmetry.space_group_name_H-M   'P 1'
#
loop_
_entity.id
_entity.type
_entity.pdbx_description
1 polymer ?
#
loop_
_entity_poly.entity_id
_entity_poly.type
_entity_poly.pdbx_seq_one_letter_code
_entity_poly.pdbx_strand_id
1 'polypeptide(L)'
;MHAAMHVHLQSSMHASLQQLLLAFPLSVGAGRGRVVVRRRGYERVLLPGQQAIVEPFEAFALRLDGSSAQPAGCTLEMLGLSPAQPSECLHHRIAKRVFLQPQYAWNAAFIAERLGMSAAQLRRALFAQGTALTDLCRTQRLMRLLFDVMAGEAGLADARRRVGWPASGDLDSAFYDRFGVSLEAARRLAGVHAMPRQRSVA
;
A
#
# COMPACT_ATOMS: atom_id res chain seq x y z
N MET A 1 11.57 15.34 -9.06
CA MET A 1 11.82 14.10 -8.29
C MET A 1 10.57 13.79 -7.50
N HIS A 2 9.81 12.76 -7.90
CA HIS A 2 8.72 12.27 -7.04
C HIS A 2 9.36 11.41 -5.95
N ALA A 3 9.05 11.71 -4.68
CA ALA A 3 9.59 10.98 -3.54
C ALA A 3 9.24 9.49 -3.67
N ALA A 4 10.22 8.61 -3.59
CA ALA A 4 10.00 7.18 -3.44
C ALA A 4 9.52 6.93 -2.01
N MET A 5 8.44 6.19 -1.84
CA MET A 5 7.96 5.81 -0.51
C MET A 5 8.62 4.49 -0.11
N HIS A 6 9.44 4.55 0.93
CA HIS A 6 10.27 3.45 1.40
C HIS A 6 9.97 3.19 2.87
N VAL A 7 9.62 1.96 3.22
CA VAL A 7 9.35 1.56 4.60
C VAL A 7 10.15 0.32 4.97
N HIS A 8 10.61 0.28 6.22
CA HIS A 8 11.31 -0.85 6.80
C HIS A 8 10.38 -1.56 7.77
N LEU A 9 10.21 -2.86 7.58
CA LEU A 9 9.42 -3.70 8.47
C LEU A 9 10.32 -4.66 9.23
N GLN A 10 10.04 -4.88 10.50
CA GLN A 10 10.70 -5.87 11.32
C GLN A 10 9.72 -6.49 12.32
N SER A 11 9.89 -7.78 12.59
CA SER A 11 9.15 -8.49 13.63
C SER A 11 10.00 -9.59 14.26
N SER A 12 9.97 -9.69 15.59
CA SER A 12 10.50 -10.83 16.37
C SER A 12 9.42 -11.92 16.61
N MET A 13 8.26 -11.78 15.97
CA MET A 13 7.18 -12.77 15.96
C MET A 13 6.69 -12.97 14.53
N HIS A 14 5.85 -13.97 14.30
CA HIS A 14 5.14 -14.07 13.04
C HIS A 14 4.23 -12.86 12.87
N ALA A 15 4.39 -12.15 11.75
CA ALA A 15 3.53 -11.06 11.36
C ALA A 15 3.10 -11.22 9.91
N SER A 16 1.88 -10.81 9.59
CA SER A 16 1.39 -10.91 8.23
C SER A 16 0.50 -9.73 7.85
N LEU A 17 0.66 -9.28 6.62
CA LEU A 17 -0.18 -8.28 5.98
C LEU A 17 -0.92 -8.95 4.83
N GLN A 18 -2.24 -8.85 4.83
CA GLN A 18 -3.11 -9.48 3.85
C GLN A 18 -3.65 -8.46 2.84
N GLN A 19 -4.10 -8.96 1.69
CA GLN A 19 -4.86 -8.19 0.68
C GLN A 19 -4.21 -6.86 0.25
N LEU A 20 -2.87 -6.82 0.17
CA LEU A 20 -2.12 -5.68 -0.34
C LEU A 20 -2.40 -5.53 -1.84
N LEU A 21 -2.77 -4.32 -2.28
CA LEU A 21 -3.10 -4.02 -3.67
C LEU A 21 -2.72 -2.58 -4.03
N LEU A 22 -1.50 -2.38 -4.50
CA LEU A 22 -0.96 -1.06 -4.85
C LEU A 22 -1.24 -0.67 -6.29
N ALA A 23 -1.44 0.63 -6.52
CA ALA A 23 -1.51 1.21 -7.86
C ALA A 23 -0.14 1.45 -8.51
N PHE A 24 0.95 1.09 -7.82
CA PHE A 24 2.34 1.31 -8.22
C PHE A 24 3.13 0.01 -8.05
N PRO A 25 4.20 -0.20 -8.86
CA PRO A 25 5.08 -1.34 -8.64
C PRO A 25 5.74 -1.23 -7.27
N LEU A 26 5.89 -2.37 -6.60
CA LEU A 26 6.50 -2.45 -5.28
C LEU A 26 7.67 -3.43 -5.30
N SER A 27 8.84 -2.98 -4.88
CA SER A 27 9.95 -3.87 -4.54
C SER A 27 9.81 -4.32 -3.08
N VAL A 28 9.89 -5.64 -2.87
CA VAL A 28 9.96 -6.27 -1.55
C VAL A 28 11.36 -6.87 -1.41
N GLY A 29 12.19 -6.27 -0.55
CA GLY A 29 13.56 -6.74 -0.27
C GLY A 29 13.63 -7.43 1.08
N ALA A 30 14.21 -8.63 1.14
CA ALA A 30 14.46 -9.30 2.42
C ALA A 30 15.80 -8.84 3.01
N GLY A 31 15.77 -8.32 4.24
CA GLY A 31 16.97 -7.86 4.95
C GLY A 31 17.45 -8.82 6.03
N ARG A 32 16.52 -9.44 6.77
CA ARG A 32 16.81 -10.40 7.85
C ARG A 32 15.74 -11.48 7.92
N GLY A 33 16.11 -12.66 8.40
CA GLY A 33 15.19 -13.78 8.56
C GLY A 33 14.53 -14.20 7.24
N ARG A 34 13.34 -14.82 7.33
CA ARG A 34 12.56 -15.25 6.16
C ARG A 34 11.39 -14.31 5.94
N VAL A 35 11.22 -13.89 4.68
CA VAL A 35 10.09 -13.07 4.23
C VAL A 35 9.34 -13.86 3.17
N VAL A 36 8.02 -14.01 3.32
CA VAL A 36 7.21 -14.74 2.35
C VAL A 36 6.28 -13.76 1.63
N VAL A 37 6.34 -13.79 0.30
CA VAL A 37 5.42 -13.06 -0.57
C VAL A 37 4.47 -14.07 -1.20
N ARG A 38 3.18 -13.97 -0.89
CA ARG A 38 2.12 -14.82 -1.45
C ARG A 38 1.32 -14.06 -2.49
N ARG A 39 1.25 -14.56 -3.72
CA ARG A 39 0.48 -13.97 -4.82
C ARG A 39 0.02 -15.04 -5.80
N ARG A 40 -1.18 -14.89 -6.38
CA ARG A 40 -1.76 -15.83 -7.37
C ARG A 40 -1.74 -17.30 -6.94
N GLY A 41 -1.89 -17.57 -5.64
CA GLY A 41 -1.84 -18.92 -5.08
C GLY A 41 -0.43 -19.49 -4.84
N TYR A 42 0.63 -18.77 -5.21
CA TYR A 42 2.02 -19.18 -5.00
C TYR A 42 2.64 -18.44 -3.82
N GLU A 43 3.45 -19.15 -3.04
CA GLU A 43 4.30 -18.57 -2.01
C GLU A 43 5.75 -18.52 -2.50
N ARG A 44 6.37 -17.34 -2.43
CA ARG A 44 7.79 -17.14 -2.68
C ARG A 44 8.47 -16.75 -1.38
N VAL A 45 9.41 -17.56 -0.94
CA VAL A 45 10.30 -17.23 0.18
C VAL A 45 11.46 -16.39 -0.34
N LEU A 46 11.71 -15.27 0.32
CA LEU A 46 12.86 -14.39 0.10
C LEU A 46 13.82 -14.53 1.29
N LEU A 47 15.07 -14.83 0.97
CA LEU A 47 16.19 -14.84 1.90
C LEU A 47 16.92 -13.49 1.91
N PRO A 48 17.70 -13.17 2.95
CA PRO A 48 18.44 -11.91 3.03
C PRO A 48 19.24 -11.61 1.75
N GLY A 49 19.09 -10.38 1.24
CA GLY A 49 19.69 -9.93 -0.02
C GLY A 49 18.86 -10.22 -1.27
N GLN A 50 17.78 -11.02 -1.16
CA GLN A 50 16.86 -11.25 -2.27
C GLN A 50 15.75 -10.19 -2.33
N GLN A 51 15.24 -9.97 -3.53
CA GLN A 51 14.11 -9.08 -3.78
C GLN A 51 13.09 -9.68 -4.75
N ALA A 52 11.85 -9.22 -4.66
CA ALA A 52 10.80 -9.48 -5.62
C ALA A 52 10.06 -8.19 -5.97
N ILE A 53 9.73 -8.03 -7.25
CA ILE A 53 8.85 -6.96 -7.72
C ILE A 53 7.43 -7.49 -7.78
N VAL A 54 6.50 -6.75 -7.18
CA VAL A 54 5.06 -6.91 -7.31
C VAL A 54 4.55 -5.86 -8.27
N GLU A 55 3.84 -6.31 -9.30
CA GLU A 55 3.31 -5.41 -10.33
C GLU A 55 2.12 -4.59 -9.80
N PRO A 56 1.85 -3.40 -10.39
CA PRO A 56 0.64 -2.65 -10.09
C PRO A 56 -0.61 -3.53 -10.21
N PHE A 57 -1.54 -3.37 -9.28
CA PHE A 57 -2.82 -4.08 -9.24
C PHE A 57 -2.69 -5.61 -9.10
N GLU A 58 -1.51 -6.12 -8.74
CA GLU A 58 -1.34 -7.51 -8.32
C GLU A 58 -1.62 -7.63 -6.81
N ALA A 59 -2.67 -8.37 -6.46
CA ALA A 59 -2.97 -8.67 -5.06
C ALA A 59 -1.93 -9.62 -4.47
N PHE A 60 -1.40 -9.28 -3.30
CA PHE A 60 -0.45 -10.12 -2.59
C PHE A 60 -0.63 -10.04 -1.07
N ALA A 61 0.00 -10.98 -0.38
CA ALA A 61 0.17 -10.96 1.07
C ALA A 61 1.67 -11.05 1.40
N LEU A 62 2.05 -10.43 2.51
CA LEU A 62 3.40 -10.43 3.05
C LEU A 62 3.40 -11.15 4.40
N ARG A 63 4.40 -12.00 4.64
CA ARG A 63 4.64 -12.63 5.95
C ARG A 63 6.08 -12.40 6.36
N LEU A 64 6.27 -11.98 7.60
CA LEU A 64 7.55 -11.94 8.28
C LEU A 64 7.59 -13.13 9.23
N ASP A 65 8.43 -14.12 8.94
CA ASP A 65 8.59 -15.31 9.79
C ASP A 65 9.66 -15.06 10.85
N GLY A 66 9.38 -14.09 11.71
CA GLY A 66 10.23 -13.74 12.85
C GLY A 66 10.00 -14.67 14.04
N SER A 67 11.04 -14.86 14.83
CA SER A 67 11.00 -15.56 16.12
C SER A 67 11.78 -14.77 17.18
N SER A 68 11.61 -15.15 18.44
CA SER A 68 12.37 -14.55 19.55
C SER A 68 13.88 -14.71 19.39
N ALA A 69 14.33 -15.80 18.76
CA ALA A 69 15.74 -16.07 18.49
C ALA A 69 16.26 -15.34 17.24
N GLN A 70 15.41 -15.16 16.22
CA GLN A 70 15.79 -14.53 14.96
C GLN A 70 14.65 -13.67 14.41
N PRO A 71 14.76 -12.33 14.47
CA PRO A 71 13.76 -11.46 13.86
C PRO A 71 13.81 -11.54 12.33
N ALA A 72 12.64 -11.40 11.70
CA ALA A 72 12.52 -11.22 10.27
C ALA A 72 12.33 -9.72 9.96
N GLY A 73 12.88 -9.28 8.83
CA GLY A 73 12.74 -7.90 8.39
C GLY A 73 12.88 -7.74 6.89
N CYS A 74 12.13 -6.80 6.34
CA CYS A 74 12.09 -6.48 4.92
C CYS A 74 12.02 -4.98 4.67
N THR A 75 12.34 -4.59 3.44
CA THR A 75 12.06 -3.26 2.89
C THR A 75 10.92 -3.35 1.91
N LEU A 76 10.05 -2.34 1.90
CA LEU A 76 9.05 -2.14 0.88
C LEU A 76 9.34 -0.79 0.21
N GLU A 77 9.58 -0.80 -1.09
CA GLU A 77 9.89 0.40 -1.87
C GLU A 77 8.92 0.55 -3.02
N MET A 78 8.12 1.61 -3.00
CA MET A 78 7.26 1.96 -4.13
C MET A 78 8.07 2.63 -5.22
N LEU A 79 8.02 2.02 -6.40
CA LEU A 79 8.77 2.45 -7.57
C LEU A 79 7.90 3.37 -8.42
N GLY A 80 8.49 4.44 -8.96
CA GLY A 80 7.84 5.27 -9.98
C GLY A 80 6.49 5.85 -9.52
N LEU A 81 6.46 6.54 -8.37
CA LEU A 81 5.29 7.28 -7.87
C LEU A 81 4.95 8.48 -8.76
N SER A 82 4.46 8.19 -9.97
CA SER A 82 4.10 9.17 -10.99
C SER A 82 2.59 9.17 -11.24
N PRO A 83 2.02 10.33 -11.61
CA PRO A 83 0.66 10.36 -12.10
C PRO A 83 0.46 9.41 -13.28
N ALA A 84 -0.74 8.83 -13.37
CA ALA A 84 -1.07 7.92 -14.45
C ALA A 84 -0.99 8.58 -15.82
N GLN A 85 -0.50 7.85 -16.81
CA GLN A 85 -0.50 8.29 -18.21
C GLN A 85 -1.94 8.30 -18.77
N PRO A 86 -2.26 9.18 -19.73
CA PRO A 86 -3.59 9.22 -20.34
C PRO A 86 -4.01 7.90 -21.01
N SER A 87 -3.05 7.10 -21.47
CA SER A 87 -3.25 5.79 -22.11
C SER A 87 -3.57 4.65 -21.14
N GLU A 88 -3.40 4.83 -19.83
CA GLU A 88 -3.71 3.80 -18.84
C GLU A 88 -5.24 3.61 -18.68
N CYS A 89 -5.63 2.40 -18.26
CA CYS A 89 -7.02 2.10 -17.93
C CYS A 89 -7.59 3.08 -16.89
N LEU A 90 -8.90 3.35 -16.99
CA LEU A 90 -9.57 4.35 -16.16
C LEU A 90 -9.42 4.06 -14.65
N HIS A 91 -9.61 2.81 -14.23
CA HIS A 91 -9.42 2.44 -12.82
C HIS A 91 -7.98 2.64 -12.34
N HIS A 92 -6.95 2.39 -13.18
CA HIS A 92 -5.56 2.69 -12.82
C HIS A 92 -5.34 4.18 -12.58
N ARG A 93 -5.86 5.02 -13.48
CA ARG A 93 -5.74 6.47 -13.41
C ARG A 93 -6.38 7.04 -12.15
N ILE A 94 -7.54 6.52 -11.75
CA ILE A 94 -8.22 6.92 -10.53
C ILE A 94 -7.46 6.39 -9.31
N ALA A 95 -7.06 5.12 -9.30
CA ALA A 95 -6.36 4.51 -8.17
C ALA A 95 -5.08 5.26 -7.79
N LYS A 96 -4.21 5.56 -8.78
CA LYS A 96 -2.97 6.31 -8.57
C LYS A 96 -3.25 7.70 -7.97
N ARG A 97 -4.28 8.40 -8.47
CA ARG A 97 -4.66 9.73 -7.95
C ARG A 97 -5.20 9.66 -6.51
N VAL A 98 -6.05 8.68 -6.21
CA VAL A 98 -6.55 8.47 -4.84
C VAL A 98 -5.40 8.15 -3.89
N PHE A 99 -4.47 7.28 -4.28
CA PHE A 99 -3.32 6.95 -3.44
C PHE A 99 -2.41 8.16 -3.18
N LEU A 100 -2.15 8.98 -4.20
CA LEU A 100 -1.28 10.15 -4.08
C LEU A 100 -1.94 11.29 -3.30
N GLN A 101 -3.27 11.44 -3.39
CA GLN A 101 -4.03 12.53 -2.78
C GLN A 101 -5.30 12.00 -2.09
N PRO A 102 -5.17 11.15 -1.05
CA PRO A 102 -6.30 10.42 -0.46
C PRO A 102 -7.30 11.34 0.25
N GLN A 103 -6.87 12.52 0.69
CA GLN A 103 -7.64 13.49 1.47
C GLN A 103 -8.80 14.13 0.69
N TYR A 104 -8.76 14.12 -0.64
CA TYR A 104 -9.83 14.70 -1.43
C TYR A 104 -11.12 13.89 -1.33
N ALA A 105 -12.25 14.58 -1.53
CA ALA A 105 -13.59 14.00 -1.56
C ALA A 105 -13.84 13.24 -2.88
N TRP A 106 -13.05 12.21 -3.15
CA TRP A 106 -13.14 11.38 -4.35
C TRP A 106 -14.55 10.78 -4.48
N ASN A 107 -15.31 11.31 -5.41
CA ASN A 107 -16.64 10.86 -5.77
C ASN A 107 -16.84 10.91 -7.29
N ALA A 108 -17.92 10.30 -7.78
CA ALA A 108 -18.13 10.17 -9.21
C ALA A 108 -18.27 11.53 -9.93
N ALA A 109 -18.89 12.53 -9.30
CA ALA A 109 -19.03 13.86 -9.89
C ALA A 109 -17.67 14.56 -10.00
N PHE A 110 -16.91 14.59 -8.91
CA PHE A 110 -15.57 15.18 -8.83
C PHE A 110 -14.59 14.60 -9.85
N ILE A 111 -14.64 13.28 -10.06
CA ILE A 111 -13.78 12.59 -11.02
C ILE A 111 -14.24 12.84 -12.45
N ALA A 112 -15.56 12.74 -12.70
CA ALA A 112 -16.11 12.87 -14.04
C ALA A 112 -15.88 14.27 -14.63
N GLU A 113 -16.03 15.31 -13.81
CA GLU A 113 -15.68 16.70 -14.15
C GLU A 113 -14.23 16.82 -14.64
N ARG A 114 -13.27 16.27 -13.88
CA ARG A 114 -11.83 16.28 -14.22
C ARG A 114 -11.47 15.46 -15.45
N LEU A 115 -12.35 14.55 -15.86
CA LEU A 115 -12.16 13.69 -17.01
C LEU A 115 -12.98 14.13 -18.22
N GLY A 116 -13.75 15.22 -18.12
CA GLY A 116 -14.60 15.70 -19.20
C GLY A 116 -15.71 14.73 -19.60
N MET A 117 -16.25 13.96 -18.65
CA MET A 117 -17.33 13.01 -18.90
C MET A 117 -18.45 13.12 -17.86
N SER A 118 -19.59 12.47 -18.10
CA SER A 118 -20.66 12.38 -17.10
C SER A 118 -20.35 11.33 -16.02
N ALA A 119 -20.88 11.53 -14.80
CA ALA A 119 -20.75 10.55 -13.73
C ALA A 119 -21.38 9.19 -14.06
N ALA A 120 -22.38 9.15 -14.94
CA ALA A 120 -22.99 7.91 -15.43
C ALA A 120 -22.07 7.17 -16.41
N GLN A 121 -21.35 7.87 -17.29
CA GLN A 121 -20.33 7.27 -18.16
C GLN A 121 -19.17 6.72 -17.33
N LEU A 122 -18.70 7.47 -16.33
CA LEU A 122 -17.64 7.04 -15.41
C LEU A 122 -17.99 5.71 -14.72
N ARG A 123 -19.18 5.62 -14.11
CA ARG A 123 -19.62 4.40 -13.41
C ARG A 123 -19.73 3.20 -14.36
N ARG A 124 -20.30 3.40 -15.55
CA ARG A 124 -20.40 2.36 -16.58
C ARG A 124 -19.01 1.87 -17.02
N ALA A 125 -18.07 2.79 -17.25
CA ALA A 125 -16.72 2.45 -17.66
C ALA A 125 -15.96 1.68 -16.57
N LEU A 126 -16.13 2.04 -15.29
CA LEU A 126 -15.55 1.31 -14.17
C LEU A 126 -16.18 -0.07 -13.99
N PHE A 127 -17.50 -0.17 -14.12
CA PHE A 127 -18.22 -1.43 -14.06
C PHE A 127 -17.77 -2.40 -15.17
N ALA A 128 -17.59 -1.91 -16.40
CA ALA A 128 -17.04 -2.69 -17.50
C ALA A 128 -15.59 -3.17 -17.25
N GLN A 129 -14.86 -2.51 -16.36
CA GLN A 129 -13.52 -2.90 -15.88
C GLN A 129 -13.59 -3.75 -14.60
N GLY A 130 -14.78 -4.23 -14.19
CA GLY A 130 -14.96 -5.06 -13.00
C GLY A 130 -14.66 -4.35 -11.68
N THR A 131 -14.66 -3.01 -11.66
CA THR A 131 -14.29 -2.22 -10.47
C THR A 131 -15.42 -1.30 -10.03
N ALA A 132 -15.67 -1.24 -8.72
CA ALA A 132 -16.53 -0.23 -8.12
C ALA A 132 -15.70 0.98 -7.66
N LEU A 133 -16.17 2.20 -7.95
CA LEU A 133 -15.47 3.43 -7.54
C LEU A 133 -15.27 3.51 -6.03
N THR A 134 -16.29 3.11 -5.25
CA THR A 134 -16.25 3.13 -3.79
C THR A 134 -15.18 2.19 -3.24
N ASP A 135 -15.11 0.96 -3.76
CA ASP A 135 -14.10 -0.02 -3.35
C ASP A 135 -12.68 0.40 -3.78
N LEU A 136 -12.54 0.96 -4.98
CA LEU A 136 -11.28 1.53 -5.47
C LEU A 136 -10.77 2.63 -4.53
N CYS A 137 -11.63 3.60 -4.20
CA CYS A 137 -11.27 4.68 -3.29
C CYS A 137 -10.94 4.17 -1.89
N ARG A 138 -11.75 3.25 -1.36
CA ARG A 138 -11.57 2.64 -0.05
C ARG A 138 -10.22 1.92 0.02
N THR A 139 -9.94 1.05 -0.95
CA THR A 139 -8.70 0.28 -1.02
C THR A 139 -7.48 1.20 -1.08
N GLN A 140 -7.46 2.17 -1.99
CA GLN A 140 -6.27 3.02 -2.16
C GLN A 140 -6.04 3.96 -0.97
N ARG A 141 -7.09 4.42 -0.28
CA ARG A 141 -6.96 5.16 0.99
C ARG A 141 -6.37 4.30 2.11
N LEU A 142 -6.83 3.05 2.24
CA LEU A 142 -6.28 2.11 3.23
C LEU A 142 -4.83 1.75 2.92
N MET A 143 -4.49 1.53 1.64
CA MET A 143 -3.11 1.29 1.21
C MET A 143 -2.21 2.49 1.53
N ARG A 144 -2.69 3.71 1.27
CA ARG A 144 -1.93 4.91 1.61
C ARG A 144 -1.74 5.03 3.12
N LEU A 145 -2.79 4.79 3.91
CA LEU A 145 -2.71 4.81 5.37
C LEU A 145 -1.69 3.80 5.91
N LEU A 146 -1.72 2.56 5.41
CA LEU A 146 -0.78 1.50 5.81
C LEU A 146 0.66 1.97 5.68
N PHE A 147 1.01 2.52 4.52
CA PHE A 147 2.36 3.00 4.26
C PHE A 147 2.69 4.26 5.07
N ASP A 148 1.77 5.22 5.23
CA ASP A 148 2.00 6.41 6.06
C ASP A 148 2.28 6.03 7.53
N VAL A 149 1.58 5.03 8.05
CA VAL A 149 1.78 4.50 9.42
C VAL A 149 3.12 3.77 9.52
N MET A 150 3.47 2.95 8.54
CA MET A 150 4.74 2.21 8.51
C MET A 150 5.96 3.10 8.27
N ALA A 151 5.77 4.25 7.62
CA ALA A 151 6.81 5.27 7.45
C ALA A 151 6.98 6.15 8.70
N GLY A 152 6.06 6.07 9.69
CA GLY A 152 6.04 6.96 10.84
C GLY A 152 5.56 8.39 10.53
N GLU A 153 5.00 8.61 9.34
CA GLU A 153 4.55 9.93 8.88
C GLU A 153 3.18 10.33 9.43
N ALA A 154 2.37 9.34 9.84
CA ALA A 154 1.05 9.56 10.43
C ALA A 154 1.02 9.22 11.92
N GLY A 155 0.78 10.22 12.76
CA GLY A 155 0.26 10.00 14.11
C GLY A 155 -1.17 9.43 14.02
N LEU A 156 -1.50 8.45 14.87
CA LEU A 156 -2.80 7.77 14.85
C LEU A 156 -3.99 8.75 14.96
N ALA A 157 -3.82 9.85 15.70
CA ALA A 157 -4.85 10.88 15.87
C ALA A 157 -5.24 11.58 14.56
N ASP A 158 -4.31 11.76 13.62
CA ASP A 158 -4.54 12.48 12.36
C ASP A 158 -4.74 11.56 11.15
N ALA A 159 -4.49 10.26 11.32
CA ALA A 159 -4.57 9.25 10.27
C ALA A 159 -5.85 9.35 9.43
N ARG A 160 -7.02 9.37 10.11
CA ARG A 160 -8.35 9.46 9.46
C ARG A 160 -8.45 10.68 8.53
N ARG A 161 -8.02 11.85 9.01
CA ARG A 161 -8.08 13.11 8.25
C ARG A 161 -7.14 13.07 7.06
N ARG A 162 -5.91 12.60 7.25
CA ARG A 162 -4.88 12.54 6.19
C ARG A 162 -5.31 11.68 5.01
N VAL A 163 -6.00 10.56 5.27
CA VAL A 163 -6.49 9.70 4.18
C VAL A 163 -7.91 10.00 3.74
N GLY A 164 -8.51 11.10 4.19
CA GLY A 164 -9.87 11.51 3.79
C GLY A 164 -10.94 10.49 4.15
N TRP A 165 -10.76 9.76 5.24
CA TRP A 165 -11.70 8.72 5.66
C TRP A 165 -12.94 9.34 6.32
N PRO A 166 -14.16 8.85 6.03
CA PRO A 166 -15.39 9.44 6.56
C PRO A 166 -15.42 9.47 8.10
N ALA A 167 -15.95 10.55 8.68
CA ALA A 167 -16.09 10.71 10.12
C ALA A 167 -17.01 9.64 10.75
N SER A 168 -18.05 9.21 10.02
CA SER A 168 -18.97 8.15 10.43
C SER A 168 -18.46 6.73 10.16
N GLY A 169 -17.34 6.58 9.46
CA GLY A 169 -16.78 5.28 9.10
C GLY A 169 -15.82 4.75 10.16
N ASP A 170 -15.96 3.47 10.49
CA ASP A 170 -14.99 2.77 11.33
C ASP A 170 -13.72 2.47 10.52
N LEU A 171 -12.65 3.24 10.80
CA LEU A 171 -11.37 3.11 10.12
C LEU A 171 -10.59 1.90 10.62
N ASP A 172 -10.60 1.65 11.92
CA ASP A 172 -9.83 0.57 12.55
C ASP A 172 -10.33 -0.78 12.08
N SER A 173 -11.66 -0.98 12.09
CA SER A 173 -12.27 -2.21 11.57
C SER A 173 -11.99 -2.37 10.07
N ALA A 174 -12.17 -1.32 9.27
CA ALA A 174 -11.89 -1.39 7.83
C ALA A 174 -10.41 -1.69 7.49
N PHE A 175 -9.50 -1.19 8.31
CA PHE A 175 -8.06 -1.46 8.19
C PHE A 175 -7.75 -2.90 8.58
N TYR A 176 -8.30 -3.36 9.70
CA TYR A 176 -8.14 -4.74 10.17
C TYR A 176 -8.72 -5.76 9.17
N ASP A 177 -9.94 -5.54 8.69
CA ASP A 177 -10.61 -6.42 7.72
C ASP A 177 -9.77 -6.59 6.45
N ARG A 178 -9.09 -5.54 6.01
CA ARG A 178 -8.25 -5.55 4.81
C ARG A 178 -6.91 -6.25 5.07
N PHE A 179 -6.18 -5.80 6.09
CA PHE A 179 -4.77 -6.16 6.26
C PHE A 179 -4.52 -7.29 7.25
N GLY A 180 -5.53 -7.67 8.05
CA GLY A 180 -5.43 -8.67 9.12
C GLY A 180 -4.66 -8.19 10.36
N VAL A 181 -4.34 -6.89 10.45
CA VAL A 181 -3.60 -6.28 11.56
C VAL A 181 -4.24 -4.96 11.95
N SER A 182 -4.14 -4.59 13.24
CA SER A 182 -4.57 -3.27 13.69
C SER A 182 -3.59 -2.18 13.23
N LEU A 183 -4.03 -0.92 13.22
CA LEU A 183 -3.15 0.23 12.94
C LEU A 183 -1.93 0.25 13.86
N GLU A 184 -2.13 -0.07 15.14
CA GLU A 184 -1.02 -0.09 16.10
C GLU A 184 -0.05 -1.23 15.84
N ALA A 185 -0.54 -2.42 15.47
CA ALA A 185 0.32 -3.53 15.07
C ALA A 185 1.13 -3.17 13.81
N ALA A 186 0.51 -2.58 12.79
CA ALA A 186 1.19 -2.08 11.61
C ALA A 186 2.29 -1.05 11.95
N ARG A 187 2.01 -0.13 12.90
CA ARG A 187 3.00 0.83 13.39
C ARG A 187 4.17 0.16 14.12
N ARG A 188 3.91 -0.88 14.93
CA ARG A 188 4.96 -1.64 15.62
C ARG A 188 5.84 -2.44 14.67
N LEU A 189 5.33 -2.81 13.49
CA LEU A 189 6.14 -3.43 12.46
C LEU A 189 7.13 -2.44 11.83
N ALA A 190 6.87 -1.14 11.87
CA ALA A 190 7.82 -0.13 11.40
C ALA A 190 9.10 -0.25 12.21
N GLY A 191 10.17 -0.76 11.59
CA GLY A 191 11.44 -0.93 12.25
C GLY A 191 11.99 0.43 12.70
N VAL A 192 12.40 0.54 13.96
CA VAL A 192 13.19 1.69 14.44
C VAL A 192 14.54 1.62 13.73
N HIS A 193 14.65 2.28 12.58
CA HIS A 193 15.85 2.56 11.79
C HIS A 193 17.06 1.65 12.10
N ALA A 194 17.16 0.50 11.43
CA ALA A 194 18.37 -0.32 11.46
C ALA A 194 19.32 0.04 10.29
N MET A 195 20.03 1.17 10.48
CA MET A 195 21.40 1.48 9.99
C MET A 195 21.65 1.71 8.48
N PRO A 196 22.75 2.42 8.12
CA PRO A 196 22.81 3.43 7.06
C PRO A 196 23.01 2.82 5.68
N ARG A 197 22.64 3.59 4.64
CA ARG A 197 23.10 3.37 3.27
C ARG A 197 24.60 3.11 3.30
N GLN A 198 25.02 1.86 3.05
CA GLN A 198 26.40 1.57 2.69
C GLN A 198 26.72 2.47 1.49
N ARG A 199 27.54 3.49 1.73
CA ARG A 199 28.21 4.22 0.65
C ARG A 199 29.01 3.16 -0.10
N SER A 200 28.64 2.96 -1.37
CA SER A 200 29.45 2.23 -2.33
C SER A 200 30.84 2.85 -2.29
N VAL A 201 31.83 2.06 -1.86
CA VAL A 201 33.24 2.40 -2.05
C VAL A 201 33.47 2.29 -3.55
N ALA A 202 33.78 3.43 -4.16
CA ALA A 202 34.49 3.50 -5.42
C ALA A 202 35.99 3.58 -5.09
#